data_AF-A0A1X6MXX0-F1
#
_entry.id   AF-A0A1X6MXX0-F1
#
_cell.length_a   1.000
_cell.length_b   1.000
_cell.length_c   1.000
_cell.angle_alpha   90.00
_cell.angle_beta   90.00
_cell.angle_gamma   90.00
#
_symmetry.space_group_name_H-M   'P 1'
#
loop_
_entity.id
_entity.type
_entity.pdbx_description
1 polymer ?
#
loop_
_entity_poly.entity_id
_entity_poly.type
_entity_poly.pdbx_seq_one_letter_code
_entity_poly.pdbx_strand_id
1 'polypeptide(L)'
;MAMFKKICGKTAMSNVVIATTTWGELDAAPDRRRREVLREQELQTNSVFFKAAFDEGAQSLRLSGDRSSAMEAINFLINKDPVVLEMQRELVEGRKTLRQTAVGKKLYSILKETLEWFSQKLKQDQDQLRKAQKTPGNLTSQDRSNLEESIGEAGGGH
;
A
#
# COMPACT_ATOMS: atom_id res chain seq x y z
N MET A 1 -2.94 3.88 8.01
CA MET A 1 -3.30 5.07 8.82
C MET A 1 -2.15 5.70 9.64
N ALA A 2 -1.02 5.01 9.88
CA ALA A 2 0.01 5.48 10.83
C ALA A 2 0.61 6.88 10.55
N MET A 3 0.78 7.26 9.29
CA MET A 3 1.37 8.55 8.93
C MET A 3 0.41 9.71 9.18
N PHE A 4 -0.84 9.59 8.73
CA PHE A 4 -1.87 10.59 8.93
C PHE A 4 -2.13 10.87 10.42
N LYS A 5 -2.18 9.80 11.25
CA LYS A 5 -2.28 9.96 12.72
C LYS A 5 -1.16 10.79 13.33
N LYS A 6 0.06 10.69 12.82
CA LYS A 6 1.20 11.49 13.29
C LYS A 6 1.11 12.94 12.84
N ILE A 7 0.46 13.23 11.71
CA ILE A 7 0.23 14.60 11.25
C ILE A 7 -0.80 15.26 12.16
N CYS A 8 -1.97 14.64 12.31
CA CYS A 8 -3.07 15.19 13.10
C CYS A 8 -2.75 15.22 14.60
N GLY A 9 -2.19 14.13 15.12
CA GLY A 9 -2.16 13.85 16.54
C GLY A 9 -3.51 13.36 17.07
N LYS A 10 -3.51 12.87 18.30
CA LYS A 10 -4.70 12.31 18.95
C LYS A 10 -5.82 13.34 19.11
N THR A 11 -5.47 14.57 19.53
CA THR A 11 -6.45 15.63 19.80
C THR A 11 -7.20 16.09 18.56
N ALA A 12 -6.52 16.19 17.41
CA ALA A 12 -7.14 16.68 16.18
C ALA A 12 -7.99 15.62 15.47
N MET A 13 -7.96 14.36 15.92
CA MET A 13 -8.69 13.27 15.26
C MET A 13 -10.21 13.43 15.35
N SER A 14 -10.73 14.12 16.38
CA SER A 14 -12.15 14.50 16.49
C SER A 14 -12.64 15.45 15.40
N ASN A 15 -11.71 16.05 14.65
CA ASN A 15 -11.96 16.98 13.55
C ASN A 15 -11.65 16.33 12.18
N VAL A 16 -11.53 15.00 12.14
CA VAL A 16 -11.29 14.24 10.91
C VAL A 16 -12.58 13.57 10.46
N VAL A 17 -12.88 13.70 9.17
CA VAL A 17 -13.92 12.93 8.48
C VAL A 17 -13.26 11.97 7.52
N ILE A 18 -13.62 10.70 7.62
CA ILE A 18 -13.28 9.65 6.66
C ILE A 18 -14.46 9.54 5.70
N ALA A 19 -14.32 10.28 4.61
CA ALA A 19 -15.32 10.32 3.55
C ALA A 19 -15.09 9.17 2.57
N THR A 20 -16.10 8.33 2.40
CA THR A 20 -16.05 7.13 1.54
C THR A 20 -16.88 7.38 0.28
N THR A 21 -16.38 7.02 -0.88
CA THR A 21 -17.01 7.27 -2.20
C THR A 21 -17.39 5.95 -2.88
N THR A 22 -17.86 6.01 -4.15
CA THR A 22 -18.15 4.84 -5.01
C THR A 22 -19.21 3.88 -4.45
N TRP A 23 -20.13 4.42 -3.64
CA TRP A 23 -21.29 3.68 -3.15
C TRP A 23 -22.29 3.44 -4.28
N GLY A 24 -22.88 2.25 -4.38
CA GLY A 24 -23.83 1.93 -5.44
C GLY A 24 -23.25 1.67 -6.84
N GLU A 25 -21.95 1.89 -7.07
CA GLU A 25 -21.28 1.60 -8.35
C GLU A 25 -20.93 0.11 -8.53
N LEU A 26 -20.92 -0.67 -7.44
CA LEU A 26 -20.58 -2.09 -7.43
C LEU A 26 -21.84 -2.97 -7.57
N ASP A 27 -22.06 -3.49 -8.77
CA ASP A 27 -23.01 -4.51 -9.22
C ASP A 27 -24.44 -4.50 -8.65
N ALA A 28 -25.42 -4.65 -9.55
CA ALA A 28 -26.85 -4.86 -9.24
C ALA A 28 -27.15 -6.22 -8.56
N ALA A 29 -26.20 -6.78 -7.81
CA ALA A 29 -26.40 -8.01 -7.08
C ALA A 29 -27.48 -7.82 -5.99
N PRO A 30 -28.27 -8.86 -5.71
CA PRO A 30 -29.37 -8.81 -4.74
C PRO A 30 -28.91 -8.39 -3.32
N ASP A 31 -27.66 -8.73 -2.95
CA ASP A 31 -27.11 -8.45 -1.61
C ASP A 31 -26.28 -7.16 -1.51
N ARG A 32 -26.34 -6.25 -2.50
CA ARG A 32 -25.50 -5.04 -2.54
C ARG A 32 -25.52 -4.26 -1.22
N ARG A 33 -26.72 -3.94 -0.69
CA ARG A 33 -26.85 -3.19 0.56
C ARG A 33 -26.16 -3.88 1.74
N ARG A 34 -26.29 -5.20 1.84
CA ARG A 34 -25.64 -5.98 2.90
C ARG A 34 -24.12 -5.90 2.78
N ARG A 35 -23.57 -6.03 1.56
CA ARG A 35 -22.13 -5.92 1.33
C ARG A 35 -21.59 -4.54 1.62
N GLU A 36 -22.31 -3.49 1.24
CA GLU A 36 -21.93 -2.10 1.54
C GLU A 36 -21.85 -1.85 3.05
N VAL A 37 -22.85 -2.32 3.82
CA VAL A 37 -22.85 -2.22 5.29
C VAL A 37 -21.67 -2.99 5.89
N LEU A 38 -21.43 -4.23 5.43
CA LEU A 38 -20.29 -5.02 5.90
C LEU A 38 -18.95 -4.36 5.58
N ARG A 39 -18.82 -3.76 4.40
CA ARG A 39 -17.62 -3.04 4.01
C ARG A 39 -17.41 -1.80 4.86
N GLU A 40 -18.45 -1.02 5.13
CA GLU A 40 -18.38 0.14 6.02
C GLU A 40 -17.98 -0.28 7.44
N GLN A 41 -18.59 -1.34 7.97
CA GLN A 41 -18.23 -1.91 9.27
C GLN A 41 -16.77 -2.39 9.29
N GLU A 42 -16.31 -3.05 8.23
CA GLU A 42 -14.92 -3.50 8.11
C GLU A 42 -13.96 -2.31 8.13
N LEU A 43 -14.25 -1.24 7.38
CA LEU A 43 -13.44 -0.01 7.39
C LEU A 43 -13.34 0.60 8.79
N GLN A 44 -14.42 0.51 9.57
CA GLN A 44 -14.50 1.06 10.94
C GLN A 44 -13.87 0.18 12.01
N THR A 45 -13.90 -1.14 11.85
CA THR A 45 -13.54 -2.09 12.92
C THR A 45 -12.23 -2.83 12.68
N ASN A 46 -11.76 -2.91 11.43
CA ASN A 46 -10.50 -3.56 11.12
C ASN A 46 -9.32 -2.62 11.41
N SER A 47 -8.34 -3.11 12.17
CA SER A 47 -7.13 -2.37 12.54
C SER A 47 -6.23 -2.00 11.36
N VAL A 48 -6.35 -2.73 10.24
CA VAL A 48 -5.61 -2.45 8.99
C VAL A 48 -6.14 -1.20 8.29
N PHE A 49 -7.44 -0.88 8.45
CA PHE A 49 -8.08 0.27 7.83
C PHE A 49 -8.06 1.50 8.76
N PHE A 50 -9.22 1.90 9.27
CA PHE A 50 -9.41 3.19 9.91
C PHE A 50 -9.84 3.10 11.37
N LYS A 51 -9.96 1.89 11.93
CA LYS A 51 -10.31 1.69 13.36
C LYS A 51 -9.55 2.62 14.29
N ALA A 52 -8.23 2.73 14.10
CA ALA A 52 -7.38 3.56 14.96
C ALA A 52 -7.70 5.07 14.90
N ALA A 53 -8.38 5.55 13.86
CA ALA A 53 -8.85 6.94 13.77
C ALA A 53 -10.24 7.09 14.40
N PHE A 54 -11.12 6.12 14.19
CA PHE A 54 -12.45 6.09 14.82
C PHE A 54 -12.36 5.97 16.35
N ASP A 55 -11.43 5.13 16.85
CA ASP A 55 -11.14 5.01 18.30
C ASP A 55 -10.65 6.34 18.92
N GLU A 56 -10.20 7.29 18.10
CA GLU A 56 -9.73 8.61 18.51
C GLU A 56 -10.72 9.74 18.16
N GLY A 57 -11.93 9.40 17.68
CA GLY A 57 -13.03 10.34 17.50
C GLY A 57 -13.27 10.82 16.06
N ALA A 58 -12.55 10.29 15.07
CA ALA A 58 -12.88 10.55 13.66
C ALA A 58 -14.31 10.10 13.34
N GLN A 59 -14.93 10.72 12.34
CA GLN A 59 -16.28 10.38 11.89
C GLN A 59 -16.27 9.79 10.47
N SER A 60 -17.25 8.93 10.19
CA SER A 60 -17.45 8.32 8.87
C SER A 60 -18.55 9.06 8.14
N LEU A 61 -18.38 9.31 6.84
CA LEU A 61 -19.43 9.87 5.99
C LEU A 61 -19.41 9.19 4.62
N ARG A 62 -20.59 8.90 4.07
CA ARG A 62 -20.74 8.40 2.70
C ARG A 62 -20.94 9.57 1.74
N LEU A 63 -20.01 9.75 0.82
CA LEU A 63 -20.14 10.68 -0.29
C LEU A 63 -20.82 9.96 -1.46
N SER A 64 -22.05 10.35 -1.73
CA SER A 64 -22.92 9.79 -2.77
C SER A 64 -22.70 10.46 -4.14
N GLY A 65 -21.74 11.39 -4.24
CA GLY A 65 -21.42 12.13 -5.46
C GLY A 65 -22.32 13.34 -5.72
N ASP A 66 -23.29 13.61 -4.86
CA ASP A 66 -24.17 14.77 -4.94
C ASP A 66 -23.75 15.91 -3.98
N ARG A 67 -24.28 17.11 -4.25
CA ARG A 67 -24.02 18.33 -3.47
C ARG A 67 -24.44 18.19 -2.00
N SER A 68 -25.50 17.45 -1.69
CA SER A 68 -26.00 17.30 -0.32
C SER A 68 -24.97 16.57 0.54
N SER A 69 -24.46 15.43 0.06
CA SER A 69 -23.43 14.65 0.78
C SER A 69 -22.13 15.44 1.00
N ALA A 70 -21.72 16.26 0.03
CA ALA A 70 -20.56 17.16 0.17
C ALA A 70 -20.81 18.26 1.22
N MET A 71 -22.00 18.86 1.21
CA MET A 71 -22.37 19.89 2.19
C MET A 71 -22.47 19.33 3.61
N GLU A 72 -22.93 18.09 3.77
CA GLU A 72 -22.94 17.42 5.09
C GLU A 72 -21.53 17.28 5.66
N ALA A 73 -20.55 16.88 4.85
CA ALA A 73 -19.15 16.80 5.26
C ALA A 73 -18.57 18.17 5.68
N ILE A 74 -18.88 19.23 4.93
CA ILE A 74 -18.44 20.59 5.25
C ILE A 74 -19.10 21.08 6.55
N ASN A 75 -20.42 20.91 6.68
CA ASN A 75 -21.17 21.31 7.87
C ASN A 75 -20.69 20.58 9.11
N PHE A 76 -20.26 19.33 8.99
CA PHE A 76 -19.64 18.61 10.09
C PHE A 76 -18.37 19.31 10.57
N LEU A 77 -17.50 19.75 9.66
CA LEU A 77 -16.21 20.35 9.99
C LEU A 77 -16.31 21.80 10.47
N ILE A 78 -17.21 22.60 9.90
CA ILE A 78 -17.31 24.04 10.22
C ILE A 78 -17.81 24.29 11.65
N ASN A 79 -18.52 23.33 12.23
CA ASN A 79 -19.05 23.40 13.59
C ASN A 79 -18.07 22.86 14.65
N LYS A 80 -16.83 22.54 14.26
CA LYS A 80 -15.80 22.04 15.18
C LYS A 80 -14.86 23.17 15.61
N ASP A 81 -14.49 23.16 16.88
CA ASP A 81 -13.44 24.05 17.38
C ASP A 81 -12.12 23.76 16.64
N PRO A 82 -11.40 24.78 16.16
CA PRO A 82 -10.12 24.59 15.49
C PRO A 82 -9.11 23.90 16.43
N VAL A 83 -8.46 22.84 15.96
CA VAL A 83 -7.40 22.13 16.69
C VAL A 83 -6.11 22.22 15.90
N VAL A 84 -5.05 22.69 16.55
CA VAL A 84 -3.69 22.70 15.96
C VAL A 84 -3.23 21.25 15.75
N LEU A 85 -2.73 20.93 14.55
CA LEU A 85 -2.22 19.60 14.25
C LEU A 85 -0.88 19.35 14.95
N GLU A 86 -0.59 18.09 15.29
CA GLU A 86 0.67 17.73 15.95
C GLU A 86 1.90 18.14 15.15
N MET A 87 1.87 17.93 13.83
CA MET A 87 2.96 18.38 12.95
C MET A 87 3.12 19.92 13.00
N GLN A 88 2.03 20.68 13.07
CA GLN A 88 2.10 22.14 13.15
C GLN A 88 2.73 22.59 14.48
N ARG A 89 2.36 21.96 15.61
CA ARG A 89 3.04 22.18 16.90
C ARG A 89 4.54 21.91 16.80
N GLU A 90 4.92 20.77 16.22
CA GLU A 90 6.33 20.41 16.06
C GLU A 90 7.12 21.43 15.23
N LEU A 91 6.56 21.89 14.11
CA LEU A 91 7.22 22.81 13.18
C LEU A 91 7.31 24.23 13.74
N VAL A 92 6.24 24.74 14.33
CA VAL A 92 6.12 26.16 14.72
C VAL A 92 6.59 26.36 16.16
N GLU A 93 5.92 25.73 17.11
CA GLU A 93 6.21 25.88 18.55
C GLU A 93 7.52 25.17 18.91
N GLY A 94 7.69 23.94 18.40
CA GLY A 94 8.89 23.15 18.61
C GLY A 94 10.09 23.58 17.77
N ARG A 95 9.91 24.51 16.82
CA ARG A 95 10.93 25.00 15.87
C ARG A 95 11.72 23.87 15.20
N LYS A 96 11.09 22.72 15.00
CA LYS A 96 11.72 21.57 14.35
C LYS A 96 11.72 21.79 12.85
N THR A 97 12.78 21.35 12.19
CA THR A 97 12.74 21.13 10.73
C THR A 97 11.80 19.96 10.41
N LEU A 98 11.29 19.89 9.17
CA LEU A 98 10.45 18.78 8.73
C LEU A 98 11.08 17.40 9.02
N ARG A 99 12.40 17.25 8.83
CA ARG A 99 13.12 15.99 9.10
C ARG A 99 13.12 15.59 10.57
N GLN A 100 13.04 16.55 11.49
CA GLN A 100 13.05 16.33 12.93
C GLN A 100 11.67 16.00 13.51
N THR A 101 10.59 16.28 12.77
CA THR A 101 9.21 15.93 13.16
C THR A 101 9.03 14.41 13.28
N ALA A 102 8.05 13.98 14.07
CA ALA A 102 7.70 12.58 14.22
C ALA A 102 7.32 11.91 12.88
N VAL A 103 6.66 12.67 12.00
CA VAL A 103 6.31 12.25 10.64
C VAL A 103 7.55 12.12 9.77
N GLY A 104 8.42 13.13 9.78
CA GLY A 104 9.66 13.13 9.00
C GLY A 104 10.59 11.97 9.36
N LYS A 105 10.76 11.69 10.66
CA LYS A 105 11.52 10.53 11.14
C LYS A 105 10.92 9.21 10.68
N LYS A 106 9.58 9.06 10.75
CA LYS A 106 8.92 7.83 10.32
C LYS A 106 9.03 7.64 8.80
N LEU A 107 8.84 8.70 8.02
CA LEU A 107 9.01 8.65 6.56
C LEU A 107 10.44 8.23 6.18
N TYR A 108 11.44 8.81 6.84
CA TYR A 108 12.83 8.48 6.59
C TYR A 108 13.14 7.00 6.90
N SER A 109 12.60 6.46 7.99
CA SER A 109 12.69 5.02 8.32
C SER A 109 12.12 4.16 7.20
N ILE A 110 10.89 4.46 6.76
CA ILE A 110 10.22 3.71 5.68
C ILE A 110 11.03 3.77 4.40
N LEU A 111 11.53 4.96 4.03
CA LEU A 111 12.35 5.13 2.83
C LEU A 111 13.64 4.31 2.91
N LYS A 112 14.33 4.34 4.05
CA LYS A 112 15.54 3.56 4.29
C LYS A 112 15.28 2.05 4.18
N GLU A 113 14.26 1.54 4.87
CA GLU A 113 13.85 0.13 4.82
C GLU A 113 13.50 -0.30 3.39
N THR A 114 12.81 0.57 2.65
CA THR A 114 12.43 0.32 1.25
C THR A 114 13.66 0.25 0.34
N LEU A 115 14.62 1.16 0.49
CA LEU A 115 15.88 1.16 -0.28
C LEU A 115 16.71 -0.08 0.01
N GLU A 116 16.81 -0.48 1.29
CA GLU A 116 17.51 -1.70 1.68
C GLU A 116 16.88 -2.94 1.05
N TRP A 117 15.55 -3.06 1.09
CA TRP A 117 14.81 -4.14 0.45
C TRP A 117 15.06 -4.19 -1.07
N PHE A 118 14.95 -3.06 -1.78
CA PHE A 118 15.23 -3.01 -3.21
C PHE A 118 16.68 -3.40 -3.53
N SER A 119 17.65 -2.96 -2.72
CA SER A 119 19.06 -3.33 -2.91
C SER A 119 19.29 -4.83 -2.77
N GLN A 120 18.61 -5.48 -1.81
CA GLN A 120 18.68 -6.92 -1.61
C GLN A 120 18.02 -7.66 -2.77
N LYS A 121 16.86 -7.18 -3.24
CA LYS A 121 16.13 -7.77 -4.35
C LYS A 121 16.95 -7.72 -5.64
N LEU A 122 17.58 -6.59 -5.95
CA LEU A 122 18.49 -6.45 -7.09
C LEU A 122 19.67 -7.41 -7.03
N LYS A 123 20.30 -7.58 -5.85
CA LYS A 123 21.39 -8.56 -5.67
C LYS A 123 20.91 -9.99 -5.91
N GLN A 124 19.76 -10.36 -5.37
CA GLN A 124 19.18 -11.70 -5.57
C GLN A 124 18.88 -11.96 -7.05
N ASP A 125 18.26 -11.00 -7.74
CA ASP A 125 17.90 -11.15 -9.14
C ASP A 125 19.18 -11.23 -10.02
N GLN A 126 20.22 -10.44 -9.71
CA GLN A 126 21.54 -10.56 -10.36
C GLN A 126 22.20 -11.92 -10.14
N ASP A 127 22.15 -12.46 -8.92
CA ASP A 127 22.70 -13.78 -8.61
C ASP A 127 21.93 -14.89 -9.34
N GLN A 128 20.61 -14.77 -9.48
CA GLN A 128 19.81 -15.72 -10.26
C GLN A 128 20.15 -15.68 -11.74
N LEU A 129 20.28 -14.48 -12.34
CA LEU A 129 20.73 -14.34 -13.73
C LEU A 129 22.12 -14.94 -13.92
N ARG A 130 23.05 -14.69 -12.98
CA ARG A 130 24.41 -15.24 -13.04
C ARG A 130 24.43 -16.76 -12.91
N LYS A 131 23.55 -17.35 -12.08
CA LYS A 131 23.38 -18.81 -11.98
C LYS A 131 22.79 -19.39 -13.25
N ALA A 132 21.76 -18.76 -13.83
CA ALA A 132 21.14 -19.19 -15.08
C ALA A 132 22.10 -19.13 -16.28
N GLN A 133 22.96 -18.10 -16.36
CA GLN A 133 24.02 -17.99 -17.37
C GLN A 133 25.16 -19.00 -17.18
N LYS A 134 25.39 -19.44 -15.94
CA LYS A 134 26.40 -20.45 -15.60
C LYS A 134 25.89 -21.88 -15.72
N THR A 135 24.59 -22.10 -15.91
CA THR A 135 24.04 -23.38 -16.34
C THR A 135 24.24 -23.46 -17.86
N PRO A 136 25.26 -24.17 -18.38
CA PRO A 136 25.34 -24.40 -19.80
C PRO A 136 24.11 -25.25 -20.18
N GLY A 137 23.52 -24.97 -21.35
CA GLY A 137 22.53 -25.88 -21.92
C GLY A 137 23.10 -27.30 -21.92
N ASN A 138 22.39 -28.23 -21.27
CA ASN A 138 22.68 -29.66 -21.37
C ASN A 138 22.39 -30.13 -22.80
N LEU A 139 23.34 -29.86 -23.68
CA LEU A 139 23.75 -30.76 -24.75
C LEU A 139 25.24 -30.94 -24.49
N THR A 140 25.53 -31.87 -23.58
CA THR A 140 26.89 -32.24 -23.24
C THR A 140 27.58 -32.75 -24.50
N SER A 141 28.90 -32.58 -24.62
CA SER A 141 29.69 -33.12 -25.75
C SER A 141 29.45 -34.62 -25.97
N GLN A 142 29.04 -35.36 -24.92
CA GLN A 142 28.55 -36.73 -24.99
C GLN A 142 27.27 -36.89 -25.84
N ASP A 143 26.31 -35.95 -25.74
CA ASP A 143 25.05 -36.00 -26.48
C ASP A 143 25.26 -35.67 -27.97
N ARG A 144 26.24 -34.81 -28.29
CA ARG A 144 26.65 -34.55 -29.68
C ARG A 144 27.36 -35.75 -30.29
N SER A 145 28.22 -36.42 -29.51
CA SER A 145 28.90 -37.66 -29.92
C SER A 145 27.89 -38.77 -30.21
N ASN A 146 26.90 -38.98 -29.33
CA ASN A 146 25.89 -40.03 -29.52
C ASN A 146 24.96 -39.75 -30.70
N LEU A 147 24.68 -38.47 -31.03
CA LEU A 147 23.86 -38.10 -32.18
C LEU A 147 24.63 -38.26 -33.50
N GLU A 148 25.93 -38.00 -33.52
CA GLU A 148 26.80 -38.24 -34.69
C GLU A 148 27.03 -39.74 -34.96
N GLU A 149 27.16 -40.56 -33.90
CA GLU A 149 27.22 -42.03 -34.02
C GLU A 149 25.91 -42.61 -34.59
N SER A 150 24.75 -42.14 -34.11
CA SER A 150 23.44 -42.62 -34.60
C SER A 150 23.15 -42.21 -36.06
N ILE A 151 23.72 -41.11 -36.56
CA ILE A 151 23.59 -40.69 -37.97
C ILE A 151 24.58 -41.47 -38.86
N GLY A 152 25.74 -41.89 -38.33
CA GLY A 152 26.72 -42.72 -39.04
C GLY A 152 26.28 -44.17 -39.25
N GLU A 153 25.62 -44.79 -38.27
CA GLU A 153 25.14 -46.18 -38.38
C GLU A 153 23.93 -46.35 -39.31
N ALA A 154 23.09 -45.32 -39.48
CA ALA A 154 21.96 -45.36 -40.40
C ALA A 154 22.35 -45.20 -41.89
N GLY A 155 23.58 -44.77 -42.18
CA GLY A 155 24.08 -44.52 -43.55
C GLY A 155 24.96 -45.63 -44.14
N GLY A 156 25.28 -46.67 -43.36
CA GLY A 156 26.28 -47.69 -43.71
C GLY A 156 25.71 -49.11 -43.82
N GLY A 157 24.60 -49.28 -44.54
CA GLY A 157 24.04 -50.60 -44.86
C GLY A 157 23.59 -50.65 -46.32
N HIS A 158 24.53 -50.91 -47.22
CA HIS A 158 24.28 -51.44 -48.57
C HIS A 158 25.14 -52.68 -48.75
#